data_AF-A0A7C1K9H1-F1
#
_entry.id   AF-A0A7C1K9H1-F1
#
_cell.length_a   1.000
_cell.length_b   1.000
_cell.length_c   1.000
_cell.angle_alpha   90.00
_cell.angle_beta   90.00
_cell.angle_gamma   90.00
#
_symmetry.space_group_name_H-M   'P 1'
#
loop_
_entity.id
_entity.type
_entity.pdbx_description
1 polymer ?
#
loop_
_entity_poly.entity_id
_entity_poly.type
_entity_poly.pdbx_seq_one_letter_code
_entity_poly.pdbx_strand_id
1 'polypeptide(L)'
;MIVAADPERRIKGFVNIEGDLTPHDVFISSRAAAAAERGDFAGWFETDFKEELVLKSWDGKWASCCRYYASLQFCRPEAFLANAREIVLRNQPLPGRSESRMGMTYADLKVPKVFCWGSESLAEGMLDFLEATSLYHKKFEPAFHWPMIDRAEGFYGFLSRFLKSVQD
;
A
#
# COMPACT_ATOMS: atom_id res chain seq x y z
N MET A 1 5.27 -21.84 1.66
CA MET A 1 5.37 -20.54 0.94
C MET A 1 5.65 -20.85 -0.52
N ILE A 2 4.69 -20.60 -1.40
CA ILE A 2 4.89 -20.80 -2.85
C ILE A 2 5.56 -19.53 -3.36
N VAL A 3 6.86 -19.61 -3.66
CA VAL A 3 7.52 -18.59 -4.49
C VAL A 3 7.03 -18.85 -5.91
N ALA A 4 6.03 -18.10 -6.34
CA ALA A 4 5.54 -18.17 -7.71
C ALA A 4 6.58 -17.50 -8.61
N ALA A 5 7.29 -18.30 -9.40
CA ALA A 5 8.16 -17.82 -10.47
C ALA A 5 7.33 -17.65 -11.75
N ASP A 6 7.76 -16.75 -12.63
CA ASP A 6 7.22 -16.58 -13.98
C ASP A 6 8.24 -17.07 -15.03
N PRO A 7 8.52 -18.38 -15.09
CA PRO A 7 9.53 -18.91 -16.02
C PRO A 7 9.14 -18.69 -17.49
N GLU A 8 7.84 -18.61 -17.76
CA GLU A 8 7.27 -18.37 -19.09
C GLU A 8 7.23 -16.89 -19.47
N ARG A 9 7.67 -15.98 -18.58
CA ARG A 9 7.69 -14.52 -18.81
C ARG A 9 6.33 -13.98 -19.26
N ARG A 10 5.26 -14.46 -18.64
CA ARG A 10 3.88 -14.05 -18.89
C ARG A 10 3.55 -12.69 -18.29
N ILE A 11 4.22 -12.32 -17.20
CA ILE A 11 4.07 -11.01 -16.56
C ILE A 11 4.87 -10.00 -17.40
N LYS A 12 4.14 -9.13 -18.10
CA LYS A 12 4.74 -8.10 -18.96
C LYS A 12 4.88 -6.74 -18.26
N GLY A 13 4.20 -6.54 -17.15
CA GLY A 13 4.32 -5.32 -16.36
C GLY A 13 3.72 -5.47 -14.97
N PHE A 14 4.06 -4.53 -14.10
CA PHE A 14 3.61 -4.52 -12.70
C PHE A 14 3.19 -3.11 -12.28
N VAL A 15 1.95 -2.97 -11.83
CA VAL A 15 1.43 -1.71 -11.27
C VAL A 15 1.29 -1.91 -9.77
N ASN A 16 2.12 -1.21 -9.00
CA ASN A 16 1.98 -1.12 -7.55
C ASN A 16 1.13 0.11 -7.22
N ILE A 17 0.06 -0.04 -6.45
CA ILE A 17 -0.78 1.07 -6.00
C ILE A 17 -0.64 1.13 -4.49
N GLU A 18 0.20 2.04 -4.01
CA GLU A 18 0.48 2.26 -2.58
C GLU A 18 0.76 1.00 -1.76
N GLY A 19 1.35 -0.02 -2.36
CA GLY A 19 1.82 -1.19 -1.65
C GLY A 19 3.09 -0.86 -0.85
N ASP A 20 3.18 -1.41 0.36
CA ASP A 20 4.30 -1.16 1.27
C ASP A 20 5.65 -1.55 0.63
N LEU A 21 6.53 -0.56 0.44
CA LEU A 21 7.92 -0.79 0.01
C LEU A 21 8.91 -0.49 1.13
N THR A 22 8.51 0.31 2.12
CA THR A 22 9.39 0.70 3.22
C THR A 22 8.75 0.39 4.58
N PRO A 23 9.55 0.33 5.66
CA PRO A 23 9.01 0.27 7.03
C PRO A 23 8.15 1.49 7.41
N HIS A 24 8.21 2.60 6.66
CA HIS A 24 7.46 3.82 6.95
C HIS A 24 5.98 3.70 6.54
N ASP A 25 5.66 2.85 5.56
CA ASP A 25 4.31 2.72 5.00
C ASP A 25 3.40 1.82 5.84
N VAL A 26 3.98 0.96 6.69
CA VAL A 26 3.25 -0.06 7.45
C VAL A 26 2.64 0.45 8.76
N PHE A 27 2.26 1.73 8.85
CA PHE A 27 1.87 2.36 10.11
C PHE A 27 0.59 1.76 10.71
N ILE A 28 -0.45 1.50 9.92
CA ILE A 28 -1.69 0.85 10.38
C ILE A 28 -1.38 -0.56 10.86
N SER A 29 -0.63 -1.32 10.06
CA SER A 29 -0.24 -2.70 10.37
C SER A 29 0.58 -2.78 11.67
N SER A 30 1.48 -1.81 11.88
CA SER A 30 2.28 -1.69 13.11
C SER A 30 1.41 -1.37 14.32
N ARG A 31 0.45 -0.45 14.19
CA ARG A 31 -0.50 -0.12 15.27
C ARG A 31 -1.39 -1.31 15.63
N ALA A 32 -1.87 -2.05 14.63
CA ALA A 32 -2.66 -3.26 14.82
C ALA A 32 -1.88 -4.34 15.58
N ALA A 33 -0.63 -4.61 15.15
CA ALA A 33 0.24 -5.57 15.80
C ALA A 33 0.53 -5.17 17.26
N ALA A 34 0.86 -3.90 17.51
CA ALA A 34 1.13 -3.38 18.85
C ALA A 34 -0.11 -3.43 19.76
N ALA A 35 -1.30 -3.14 19.24
CA ALA A 35 -2.54 -3.27 20.01
C ALA A 35 -2.79 -4.73 20.42
N ALA A 36 -2.53 -5.67 19.51
CA ALA A 36 -2.64 -7.09 19.82
C ALA A 36 -1.62 -7.58 20.85
N GLU A 37 -0.38 -7.08 20.83
CA GLU A 37 0.64 -7.38 21.84
C GLU A 37 0.24 -6.88 23.24
N ARG A 38 -0.50 -5.77 23.31
CA ARG A 38 -1.07 -5.26 24.56
C ARG A 38 -2.36 -5.96 25.00
N GLY A 39 -2.89 -6.88 24.19
CA GLY A 39 -4.16 -7.55 24.47
C GLY A 39 -5.41 -6.71 24.18
N ASP A 40 -5.28 -5.61 23.43
CA ASP A 40 -6.34 -4.63 23.19
C ASP A 40 -6.70 -4.48 21.69
N PHE A 41 -6.49 -5.55 20.91
CA PHE A 41 -6.75 -5.48 19.47
C PHE A 41 -8.21 -5.18 19.13
N ALA A 42 -9.17 -5.76 19.87
CA ALA A 42 -10.59 -5.60 19.58
C ALA A 42 -11.05 -4.15 19.81
N GLY A 43 -10.67 -3.54 20.94
CA GLY A 43 -10.99 -2.15 21.25
C GLY A 43 -10.34 -1.19 20.24
N TRP A 44 -9.05 -1.39 19.97
CA TRP A 44 -8.33 -0.62 18.96
C TRP A 44 -8.96 -0.73 17.56
N PHE A 45 -9.34 -1.94 17.12
CA PHE A 45 -9.86 -2.15 15.77
C PHE A 45 -11.22 -1.49 15.58
N GLU A 46 -12.14 -1.65 16.55
CA GLU A 46 -13.49 -1.11 16.46
C GLU A 46 -13.56 0.39 16.71
N THR A 47 -12.81 0.91 17.68
CA THR A 47 -12.90 2.33 18.06
C THR A 47 -11.80 3.16 17.41
N ASP A 48 -10.54 2.96 17.82
CA ASP A 48 -9.44 3.83 17.40
C ASP A 48 -9.22 3.81 15.87
N PHE A 49 -9.33 2.63 15.26
CA PHE A 49 -9.09 2.45 13.84
C PHE A 49 -10.34 2.74 13.01
N LYS A 50 -11.43 1.96 13.17
CA LYS A 50 -12.62 2.11 12.33
C LYS A 50 -13.32 3.45 12.53
N GLU A 51 -13.57 3.85 13.78
CA GLU A 51 -14.34 5.06 14.07
C GLU A 51 -13.47 6.31 14.07
N GLU A 52 -12.46 6.39 14.92
CA GLU A 52 -11.70 7.63 15.10
C GLU A 52 -10.83 7.96 13.87
N LEU A 53 -10.08 6.97 13.37
CA LEU A 53 -9.19 7.21 12.25
C LEU A 53 -9.93 7.19 10.90
N VAL A 54 -10.59 6.08 10.56
CA VAL A 54 -11.18 5.92 9.22
C VAL A 54 -12.46 6.76 9.07
N LEU A 55 -13.40 6.69 10.02
CA LEU A 55 -14.67 7.41 9.92
C LEU A 55 -14.59 8.89 10.34
N LYS A 56 -13.82 9.28 11.35
CA LYS A 56 -13.85 10.69 11.82
C LYS A 56 -12.71 11.52 11.24
N SER A 57 -11.52 10.95 11.12
CA SER A 57 -10.34 11.68 10.64
C SER A 57 -10.25 11.71 9.11
N TRP A 58 -10.54 10.58 8.45
CA TRP A 58 -10.40 10.43 7.00
C TRP A 58 -11.70 10.63 6.22
N ASP A 59 -12.86 10.31 6.81
CA ASP A 59 -14.16 10.49 6.16
C ASP A 59 -14.50 11.97 5.91
N GLY A 60 -15.33 12.20 4.89
CA GLY A 60 -15.75 13.54 4.45
C GLY A 60 -14.72 14.28 3.57
N LYS A 61 -13.48 13.80 3.48
CA LYS A 61 -12.44 14.36 2.59
C LYS A 61 -12.29 13.59 1.27
N TRP A 62 -12.46 12.26 1.29
CA TRP A 62 -12.21 11.40 0.13
C TRP A 62 -13.29 10.33 -0.02
N ALA A 63 -13.77 10.12 -1.25
CA ALA A 63 -14.77 9.09 -1.54
C ALA A 63 -14.23 7.68 -1.27
N SER A 64 -12.92 7.50 -1.39
CA SER A 64 -12.24 6.25 -1.09
C SER A 64 -12.32 5.86 0.40
N CYS A 65 -12.24 6.83 1.32
CA CYS A 65 -12.35 6.59 2.76
C CYS A 65 -13.75 6.08 3.17
N CYS A 66 -14.82 6.66 2.61
CA CYS A 66 -16.19 6.19 2.86
C CYS A 66 -16.35 4.70 2.49
N ARG A 67 -15.79 4.32 1.32
CA ARG A 67 -15.83 2.93 0.81
C ARG A 67 -14.97 1.99 1.65
N TYR A 68 -13.83 2.46 2.12
CA TYR A 68 -12.98 1.69 3.02
C TYR A 68 -13.67 1.43 4.36
N TYR A 69 -14.26 2.45 4.96
CA TYR A 69 -15.06 2.29 6.19
C TYR A 69 -16.18 1.26 6.03
N ALA A 70 -16.92 1.34 4.93
CA ALA A 70 -17.97 0.37 4.62
C ALA A 70 -17.41 -1.05 4.48
N SER A 71 -16.24 -1.22 3.86
CA SER A 71 -15.57 -2.51 3.71
C SER A 71 -15.13 -3.09 5.06
N LEU A 72 -14.72 -2.25 6.01
CA LEU A 72 -14.33 -2.67 7.36
C LEU A 72 -15.49 -3.27 8.16
N GLN A 73 -16.74 -2.95 7.84
CA GLN A 73 -17.92 -3.56 8.47
C GLN A 73 -18.08 -5.05 8.13
N PHE A 74 -17.51 -5.49 7.01
CA PHE A 74 -17.52 -6.89 6.56
C PHE A 74 -16.17 -7.58 6.77
N CYS A 75 -15.20 -6.87 7.34
CA CYS A 75 -13.86 -7.41 7.59
C CYS A 75 -13.89 -8.37 8.78
N ARG A 76 -13.16 -9.48 8.66
CA ARG A 76 -12.89 -10.37 9.80
C ARG A 76 -11.69 -9.83 10.57
N PRO A 77 -11.84 -9.38 11.84
CA PRO A 77 -10.75 -8.75 12.58
C PRO A 77 -9.51 -9.64 12.70
N GLU A 78 -9.69 -10.96 12.81
CA GLU A 78 -8.56 -11.91 12.93
C GLU A 78 -7.76 -12.00 11.64
N ALA A 79 -8.44 -11.94 10.48
CA ALA A 79 -7.79 -11.94 9.17
C ALA A 79 -7.02 -10.63 8.95
N PHE A 80 -7.60 -9.51 9.37
CA PHE A 80 -6.92 -8.20 9.35
C PHE A 80 -5.64 -8.24 10.19
N LEU A 81 -5.72 -8.72 11.43
CA LEU A 81 -4.56 -8.81 12.32
C LEU A 81 -3.48 -9.76 11.78
N ALA A 82 -3.88 -10.91 11.24
CA ALA A 82 -2.93 -11.86 10.64
C ALA A 82 -2.16 -11.22 9.47
N ASN A 83 -2.88 -10.51 8.59
CA ASN A 83 -2.27 -9.78 7.48
C ASN A 83 -1.37 -8.63 7.96
N ALA A 84 -1.81 -7.85 8.96
CA ALA A 84 -1.02 -6.77 9.54
C ALA A 84 0.32 -7.28 10.12
N ARG A 85 0.30 -8.40 10.85
CA ARG A 85 1.51 -9.04 11.39
C ARG A 85 2.45 -9.50 10.28
N GLU A 86 1.91 -10.08 9.21
CA GLU A 86 2.71 -10.51 8.06
C GLU A 86 3.35 -9.31 7.35
N ILE A 87 2.61 -8.23 7.13
CA ILE A 87 3.12 -6.99 6.54
C ILE A 87 4.27 -6.42 7.36
N VAL A 88 4.10 -6.30 8.68
CA VAL A 88 5.15 -5.80 9.60
C VAL A 88 6.39 -6.69 9.54
N LEU A 89 6.22 -8.01 9.56
CA LEU A 89 7.34 -8.95 9.50
C LEU A 89 8.11 -8.84 8.17
N ARG A 90 7.41 -8.70 7.04
CA ARG A 90 8.01 -8.66 5.70
C ARG A 90 8.64 -7.32 5.35
N ASN A 91 8.17 -6.23 5.96
CA ASN A 91 8.68 -4.87 5.73
C ASN A 91 9.72 -4.43 6.77
N GLN A 92 10.31 -5.36 7.52
CA GLN A 92 11.43 -5.01 8.40
C GLN A 92 12.60 -4.43 7.60
N PRO A 93 13.28 -3.40 8.13
CA PRO A 93 14.48 -2.85 7.51
C PRO A 93 15.57 -3.90 7.42
N LEU A 94 16.38 -3.82 6.37
CA LEU A 94 17.59 -4.62 6.26
C LEU A 94 18.64 -4.14 7.29
N PRO A 95 19.53 -5.02 7.80
CA PRO A 95 20.55 -4.61 8.76
C PRO A 95 21.40 -3.44 8.25
N GLY A 96 21.41 -2.33 9.00
CA GLY A 96 22.15 -1.12 8.67
C GLY A 96 21.56 -0.27 7.55
N ARG A 97 20.29 -0.50 7.16
CA ARG A 97 19.62 0.11 6.01
C ARG A 97 18.19 0.52 6.35
N SER A 98 17.68 1.57 5.73
CA SER A 98 16.27 1.98 5.87
C SER A 98 15.36 1.17 4.94
N GLU A 99 15.90 0.58 3.88
CA GLU A 99 15.14 -0.17 2.89
C GLU A 99 14.71 -1.54 3.43
N SER A 100 13.49 -1.95 3.08
CA SER A 100 12.99 -3.29 3.39
C SER A 100 13.35 -4.29 2.29
N ARG A 101 13.28 -5.59 2.60
CA ARG A 101 13.41 -6.64 1.58
C ARG A 101 12.33 -6.51 0.50
N MET A 102 11.11 -6.09 0.87
CA MET A 102 10.00 -5.88 -0.07
C MET A 102 10.31 -4.76 -1.07
N GLY A 103 10.79 -3.62 -0.59
CA GLY A 103 11.20 -2.49 -1.41
C GLY A 103 12.31 -2.88 -2.39
N MET A 104 13.34 -3.57 -1.90
CA MET A 104 14.44 -4.05 -2.76
C MET A 104 13.96 -5.07 -3.79
N THR A 105 13.07 -6.00 -3.40
CA THR A 105 12.48 -6.98 -4.33
C THR A 105 11.70 -6.28 -5.44
N TYR A 106 10.91 -5.26 -5.08
CA TYR A 106 10.20 -4.43 -6.06
C TYR A 106 11.17 -3.69 -6.98
N ALA A 107 12.22 -3.08 -6.43
CA ALA A 107 13.26 -2.39 -7.19
C ALA A 107 14.01 -3.32 -8.16
N ASP A 108 14.18 -4.59 -7.80
CA ASP A 108 14.89 -5.57 -8.62
C ASP A 108 14.07 -6.20 -9.74
N LEU A 109 12.72 -6.08 -9.73
CA LEU A 109 11.85 -6.61 -10.79
C LEU A 109 12.32 -6.14 -12.18
N LYS A 110 12.50 -7.07 -13.12
CA LYS A 110 12.99 -6.72 -14.47
C LYS A 110 11.88 -6.37 -15.46
N VAL A 111 10.62 -6.56 -15.05
CA VAL A 111 9.46 -6.15 -15.86
C VAL A 111 9.23 -4.64 -15.73
N PRO A 112 8.71 -3.99 -16.79
CA PRO A 112 8.17 -2.64 -16.69
C PRO A 112 7.29 -2.48 -15.46
N LYS A 113 7.54 -1.44 -14.66
CA LYS A 113 6.81 -1.23 -13.41
C LYS A 113 6.59 0.24 -13.12
N VAL A 114 5.53 0.50 -12.38
CA VAL A 114 5.20 1.84 -11.88
C VAL A 114 4.66 1.72 -10.46
N PHE A 115 5.07 2.67 -9.62
CA PHE A 115 4.47 2.89 -8.30
C PHE A 115 3.49 4.05 -8.38
N CYS A 116 2.22 3.81 -8.10
CA CYS A 116 1.14 4.78 -8.15
C CYS A 116 0.76 5.19 -6.72
N TRP A 117 0.59 6.50 -6.49
CA TRP A 117 0.25 7.04 -5.18
C TRP A 117 -0.55 8.34 -5.26
N GLY A 118 -1.36 8.60 -4.23
CA GLY A 118 -2.10 9.83 -4.04
C GLY A 118 -1.31 10.89 -3.29
N SER A 119 -1.44 12.16 -3.68
CA SER A 119 -0.71 13.28 -3.10
C SER A 119 -0.84 13.43 -1.57
N GLU A 120 -1.87 12.84 -0.96
CA GLU A 120 -2.24 13.04 0.45
C GLU A 120 -1.99 11.82 1.35
N SER A 121 -1.41 10.73 0.83
CA SER A 121 -1.26 9.46 1.56
C SER A 121 0.18 9.00 1.77
N LEU A 122 1.13 9.45 0.95
CA LEU A 122 2.50 8.92 0.97
C LEU A 122 3.32 9.50 2.13
N ALA A 123 4.02 8.63 2.86
CA ALA A 123 4.99 9.05 3.87
C ALA A 123 6.26 9.62 3.23
N GLU A 124 6.91 10.61 3.89
CA GLU A 124 8.15 11.23 3.39
C GLU A 124 9.25 10.21 3.10
N GLY A 125 9.48 9.26 4.01
CA GLY A 125 10.51 8.23 3.84
C GLY A 125 10.27 7.28 2.65
N MET A 126 9.04 7.20 2.15
CA MET A 126 8.72 6.43 0.94
C MET A 126 9.05 7.23 -0.33
N LEU A 127 8.85 8.56 -0.31
CA LEU A 127 9.29 9.42 -1.40
C LEU A 127 10.82 9.39 -1.53
N ASP A 128 11.54 9.50 -0.40
CA ASP A 128 13.00 9.38 -0.36
C ASP A 128 13.47 8.05 -0.97
N PHE A 129 12.79 6.94 -0.67
CA PHE A 129 13.10 5.63 -1.23
C PHE A 129 12.89 5.59 -2.76
N LEU A 130 11.76 6.12 -3.25
CA LEU A 130 11.46 6.17 -4.69
C LEU A 130 12.52 6.98 -5.45
N GLU A 131 12.94 8.11 -4.89
CA GLU A 131 13.97 8.97 -5.47
C GLU A 131 15.36 8.30 -5.44
N ALA A 132 15.77 7.76 -4.28
CA ALA A 132 17.07 7.11 -4.11
C ALA A 132 17.24 5.88 -5.02
N THR A 133 16.15 5.17 -5.32
CA THR A 133 16.16 4.00 -6.21
C THR A 133 15.88 4.32 -7.67
N SER A 134 15.61 5.60 -8.00
CA SER A 134 15.21 6.04 -9.34
C SER A 134 14.04 5.23 -9.90
N LEU A 135 13.11 4.82 -9.03
CA LEU A 135 11.94 4.06 -9.41
C LEU A 135 10.93 4.96 -10.12
N TYR A 136 10.45 4.54 -11.28
CA TYR A 136 9.37 5.27 -11.94
C TYR A 136 8.09 5.22 -11.10
N HIS A 137 7.54 6.40 -10.79
CA HIS A 137 6.33 6.53 -10.02
C HIS A 137 5.38 7.58 -10.61
N LYS A 138 4.08 7.42 -10.34
CA LYS A 138 3.01 8.31 -10.78
C LYS A 138 2.23 8.82 -9.58
N LYS A 139 2.42 10.11 -9.28
CA LYS A 139 1.56 10.86 -8.36
C LYS A 139 0.21 11.17 -9.03
N PHE A 140 -0.87 10.98 -8.28
CA PHE A 140 -2.22 11.42 -8.61
C PHE A 140 -2.63 12.52 -7.64
N GLU A 141 -3.05 13.66 -8.18
CA GLU A 141 -3.34 14.84 -7.37
C GLU A 141 -4.64 15.52 -7.82
N PRO A 142 -5.49 15.97 -6.87
CA PRO A 142 -5.46 15.56 -5.47
C PRO A 142 -6.06 14.15 -5.26
N ALA A 143 -5.41 13.27 -4.49
CA ALA A 143 -5.91 11.92 -4.18
C ALA A 143 -5.34 11.39 -2.86
N PHE A 144 -6.09 10.52 -2.19
CA PHE A 144 -5.61 9.76 -1.02
C PHE A 144 -5.15 8.36 -1.45
N HIS A 145 -5.20 7.38 -0.53
CA HIS A 145 -4.62 6.04 -0.69
C HIS A 145 -5.13 5.21 -1.87
N TRP A 146 -6.28 5.58 -2.46
CA TRP A 146 -6.88 4.87 -3.60
C TRP A 146 -7.11 5.79 -4.81
N PRO A 147 -6.06 6.11 -5.58
CA PRO A 147 -6.17 6.97 -6.76
C PRO A 147 -7.17 6.48 -7.81
N MET A 148 -7.42 5.18 -7.90
CA MET A 148 -8.41 4.62 -8.82
C MET A 148 -9.86 4.98 -8.44
N ILE A 149 -10.11 5.39 -7.20
CA ILE A 149 -11.40 5.87 -6.73
C ILE A 149 -11.42 7.40 -6.78
N ASP A 150 -10.42 8.04 -6.18
CA ASP A 150 -10.42 9.51 -6.01
C ASP A 150 -10.14 10.24 -7.32
N ARG A 151 -9.38 9.63 -8.24
CA ARG A 151 -9.01 10.18 -9.56
C ARG A 151 -9.19 9.16 -10.68
N ALA A 152 -10.35 8.50 -10.68
CA ALA A 152 -10.69 7.40 -11.59
C ALA A 152 -10.33 7.68 -13.06
N GLU A 153 -10.80 8.78 -13.65
CA GLU A 153 -10.52 9.10 -15.07
C GLU A 153 -9.02 9.20 -15.36
N GLY A 154 -8.29 9.95 -14.52
CA GLY A 154 -6.84 10.11 -14.65
C GLY A 154 -6.09 8.79 -14.44
N PHE A 155 -6.50 8.01 -13.44
CA PHE A 155 -5.92 6.71 -13.12
C PHE A 155 -6.13 5.69 -14.24
N TYR A 156 -7.37 5.48 -14.68
CA TYR A 156 -7.68 4.51 -15.72
C TYR A 156 -7.16 4.94 -17.09
N GLY A 157 -7.13 6.23 -17.39
CA GLY A 157 -6.47 6.77 -18.58
C GLY A 157 -4.97 6.49 -18.57
N PHE A 158 -4.30 6.66 -17.43
CA PHE A 158 -2.90 6.28 -17.25
C PHE A 158 -2.70 4.76 -17.38
N LEU A 159 -3.50 3.96 -16.68
CA LEU A 159 -3.41 2.50 -16.69
C LEU A 159 -3.56 1.94 -18.11
N SER A 160 -4.52 2.45 -18.89
CA SER A 160 -4.71 2.06 -20.29
C SER A 160 -3.45 2.30 -21.14
N ARG A 161 -2.79 3.45 -20.97
CA ARG A 161 -1.53 3.75 -21.67
C ARG A 161 -0.38 2.85 -21.22
N PHE A 162 -0.27 2.61 -19.91
CA PHE A 162 0.73 1.69 -19.37
C PHE A 162 0.54 0.27 -19.93
N LEU A 163 -0.70 -0.25 -19.93
CA LEU A 163 -1.02 -1.56 -20.50
C LEU A 163 -0.65 -1.67 -21.98
N LYS A 164 -0.91 -0.63 -22.78
CA LYS A 164 -0.49 -0.61 -24.19
C LYS A 164 1.03 -0.64 -24.34
N SER A 165 1.77 0.06 -23.47
CA SER A 165 3.23 0.10 -23.54
C SER A 165 3.95 -1.20 -23.18
N VAL A 166 3.25 -2.18 -22.61
CA VAL A 166 3.81 -3.48 -22.18
C VAL A 166 3.26 -4.66 -22.98
N GLN A 167 2.44 -4.40 -24.00
CA GLN A 167 1.86 -5.44 -24.87
C GLN A 167 2.75 -5.79 -26.07
N ASP A 168 3.77 -4.98 -26.34
CA ASP A 168 4.81 -5.20 -27.36
C ASP A 168 5.99 -6.00 -26.81
#